data_AF-A0A955K2R4-F1
#
_entry.id   AF-A0A955K2R4-F1
#
_cell.length_a   1.000
_cell.length_b   1.000
_cell.length_c   1.000
_cell.angle_alpha   90.00
_cell.angle_beta   90.00
_cell.angle_gamma   90.00
#
_symmetry.space_group_name_H-M   'P 1'
#
loop_
_entity.id
_entity.type
_entity.pdbx_description
1 polymer ?
#
loop_
_entity_poly.entity_id
_entity_poly.type
_entity_poly.pdbx_seq_one_letter_code
_entity_poly.pdbx_strand_id
1 'polypeptide(L)' 'DNGNIGKRYRRQDEIGTPYCVVIDFDTLDNNTVTIRDRDTTKQERVSIDDLLSST' A
#
# COMPACT_ATOMS: atom_id res chain seq x y z
N ASP A 1 -0.80 -15.66 13.33
CA ASP A 1 -0.92 -14.32 13.92
C ASP A 1 -1.15 -13.31 12.80
N ASN A 2 -2.38 -13.26 12.28
CA ASN A 2 -2.77 -12.36 11.18
C ASN A 2 -2.89 -10.95 11.74
N GLY A 3 -1.73 -10.34 12.00
CA GLY A 3 -1.63 -8.97 12.49
C GLY A 3 -2.44 -8.06 11.59
N ASN A 4 -3.58 -7.61 12.13
CA ASN A 4 -4.50 -6.65 11.52
C ASN A 4 -3.69 -5.56 10.81
N ILE A 5 -4.04 -5.23 9.57
CA ILE A 5 -3.31 -4.30 8.70
C ILE A 5 -3.00 -2.98 9.42
N GLY A 6 -3.88 -2.54 10.33
CA GLY A 6 -3.66 -1.37 11.19
C GLY A 6 -2.40 -1.45 12.07
N LYS A 7 -2.05 -2.63 12.60
CA LYS A 7 -0.79 -2.83 13.37
C LYS A 7 0.44 -2.72 12.47
N ARG A 8 0.34 -3.11 11.20
CA ARG A 8 1.45 -3.02 10.24
C ARG A 8 1.69 -1.58 9.85
N TYR A 9 0.63 -0.81 9.59
CA TYR A 9 0.76 0.61 9.32
C TYR A 9 1.42 1.35 10.47
N ARG A 10 0.98 1.13 11.70
CA ARG A 10 1.58 1.79 12.87
C ARG A 10 3.09 1.55 12.96
N ARG A 11 3.55 0.33 12.69
CA ARG A 11 4.99 0.03 12.66
C ARG A 11 5.71 0.76 11.53
N GLN A 12 5.11 0.83 10.35
CA GLN A 12 5.70 1.54 9.20
C GLN A 12 5.73 3.06 9.44
N ASP A 13 4.69 3.61 10.06
CA ASP A 13 4.60 5.01 10.47
C ASP A 13 5.70 5.32 11.51
N GLU A 14 5.91 4.44 12.50
CA GLU A 14 6.96 4.55 13.53
C GLU A 14 8.40 4.42 12.96
N ILE A 15 8.59 3.61 11.92
CA ILE A 15 9.89 3.44 11.24
C ILE A 15 10.16 4.59 10.25
N GLY A 16 9.13 5.36 9.90
CA GLY A 16 9.24 6.51 9.00
C GLY A 16 9.12 6.15 7.52
N THR A 17 8.49 5.02 7.18
CA THR A 17 8.23 4.63 5.79
C THR A 17 7.21 5.59 5.16
N PRO A 18 7.57 6.35 4.11
CA PRO A 18 6.68 7.35 3.53
C PRO A 18 5.48 6.73 2.79
N TYR A 19 5.69 5.59 2.11
CA TYR A 19 4.68 4.91 1.31
C TYR A 19 4.56 3.43 1.68
N CYS A 20 3.34 2.96 1.94
CA CYS A 20 3.02 1.56 2.19
C CYS A 20 2.23 0.98 1.02
N VAL A 21 2.80 0.00 0.32
CA VAL A 21 2.08 -0.75 -0.73
C VAL A 21 1.42 -1.97 -0.11
N VAL A 22 0.12 -2.11 -0.35
CA VAL A 22 -0.70 -3.21 0.15
C VAL A 22 -1.11 -4.08 -1.03
N ILE A 23 -0.73 -5.36 -0.92
CA ILE A 23 -1.14 -6.43 -1.83
C ILE A 23 -2.23 -7.21 -1.11
N ASP A 24 -3.44 -7.15 -1.64
CA ASP A 24 -4.62 -7.86 -1.13
C ASP A 24 -5.13 -8.88 -2.17
N PHE A 25 -6.28 -9.50 -1.90
CA PHE A 25 -6.84 -10.48 -2.83
C PHE A 25 -7.30 -9.82 -4.15
N ASP A 26 -7.75 -8.56 -4.12
CA ASP A 26 -8.13 -7.85 -5.36
C ASP A 26 -6.92 -7.58 -6.25
N THR A 27 -5.70 -7.50 -5.67
CA THR A 27 -4.47 -7.41 -6.46
C THR A 27 -4.26 -8.63 -7.34
N LEU A 28 -4.60 -9.83 -6.85
CA LEU A 28 -4.45 -11.07 -7.61
C LEU A 28 -5.42 -11.15 -8.79
N ASP A 29 -6.63 -10.61 -8.61
CA ASP A 29 -7.68 -10.66 -9.63
C ASP A 29 -7.61 -9.49 -10.64
N ASN A 30 -7.26 -8.29 -10.18
CA ASN A 30 -7.35 -7.05 -10.96
C ASN A 30 -6.00 -6.38 -11.27
N ASN A 31 -4.88 -6.96 -10.82
CA ASN A 31 -3.54 -6.40 -11.02
C ASN A 31 -3.40 -4.95 -10.47
N THR A 32 -4.17 -4.61 -9.44
CA THR A 32 -4.15 -3.29 -8.77
C THR A 32 -3.61 -3.40 -7.35
N VAL A 33 -2.83 -2.42 -6.91
CA VAL A 33 -2.31 -2.33 -5.54
C VAL A 33 -2.88 -1.11 -4.84
N THR A 34 -2.98 -1.17 -3.51
CA THR A 34 -3.37 -0.01 -2.70
C THR A 34 -2.12 0.63 -2.11
N ILE A 35 -1.89 1.90 -2.40
CA ILE A 35 -0.79 2.69 -1.83
C ILE A 35 -1.35 3.56 -0.73
N ARG A 36 -0.75 3.48 0.46
CA ARG A 36 -1.01 4.39 1.58
C ARG A 36 0.16 5.35 1.76
N ASP A 37 -0.15 6.64 1.80
CA ASP A 37 0.78 7.70 2.17
C ASP A 37 0.72 7.93 3.69
N ARG A 38 1.88 7.95 4.34
CA ARG A 38 1.99 8.13 5.80
C ARG A 38 1.53 9.52 6.24
N ASP A 39 2.01 10.56 5.57
CA ASP A 39 1.87 11.95 6.00
C ASP A 39 0.44 12.45 5.82
N THR A 40 -0.20 12.04 4.73
CA THR A 40 -1.58 12.41 4.41
C THR A 40 -2.59 11.39 4.92
N THR A 41 -2.14 10.19 5.30
CA THR A 41 -2.97 9.02 5.65
C THR A 41 -3.93 8.56 4.54
N LYS A 42 -3.75 9.07 3.31
CA LYS A 42 -4.57 8.72 2.15
C LYS A 42 -4.24 7.32 1.65
N GLN A 43 -5.27 6.65 1.13
CA GLN A 43 -5.17 5.35 0.49
C GLN A 43 -5.71 5.47 -0.93
N GLU A 44 -4.89 5.16 -1.92
CA GLU A 44 -5.25 5.21 -3.33
C GLU A 44 -4.98 3.84 -3.97
N ARG A 45 -5.94 3.35 -4.77
CA ARG A 45 -5.76 2.12 -5.53
C ARG A 45 -5.28 2.47 -6.93
N VAL A 46 -4.15 1.89 -7.32
CA VAL A 46 -3.47 2.17 -8.59
C VAL A 46 -3.21 0.86 -9.33
N SER A 47 -3.22 0.91 -10.66
CA SER A 47 -2.81 -0.23 -11.47
C SER A 47 -1.30 -0.43 -11.34
N ILE A 48 -0.86 -1.70 -11.30
CA ILE A 48 0.57 -2.02 -11.32
C ILE A 48 1.22 -1.53 -12.62
N ASP A 49 0.47 -1.55 -13.73
CA ASP A 49 0.97 -1.10 -15.03
C ASP A 49 1.28 0.41 -15.04
N ASP A 50 0.47 1.22 -14.34
CA ASP A 50 0.69 2.66 -14.22
C ASP A 50 1.96 2.98 -13.41
N LEU A 51 2.34 2.11 -12.47
CA LEU A 51 3.55 2.28 -11.66
C LEU A 51 4.83 2.01 -12.46
N LEU A 52 4.79 1.11 -13.44
CA LEU A 52 5.96 0.73 -14.25
C LEU A 52 6.20 1.67 -15.43
N SER A 53 5.18 2.42 -15.87
CA SER A 53 5.26 3.27 -17.06
C SER A 53 6.13 4.52 -16.90
N SER A 54 6.64 4.82 -15.70
CA SER A 54 7.58 5.95 -15.50
C SER A 54 9.01 5.53 -15.87
N THR A 55 9.28 5.38 -17.17
CA THR A 55 10.64 5.31 -17.75
C THR A 55 10.94 6.57 -18.53
#